data_AF-X6MFH3-F1
#
_entry.id   AF-X6MFH3-F1
#
_cell.length_a   1.000
_cell.length_b   1.000
_cell.length_c   1.000
_cell.angle_alpha   90.00
_cell.angle_beta   90.00
_cell.angle_gamma   90.00
#
_symmetry.space_group_name_H-M   'P 1'
#
loop_
_entity.id
_entity.type
_entity.pdbx_description
1 polymer ?
#
loop_
_entity_poly.entity_id
_entity_poly.type
_entity_poly.pdbx_seq_one_letter_code
_entity_poly.pdbx_strand_id
1 'polypeptide(L)'
;KTVDLIINNKKIPVKMRELTFVELLRQCYDCLENSDFENLKTKKLEVVRGANKQAVETDADVLQALEQNELPFQVIWTPIQPILTRKNRTIKNALVAMIGIGEYEDNKMWPNLESVKTQDIANFRSLFEKELKYDFVCNEKLKMQKKMSINFWMFWLWIKNLITMKNDTTL
;
A
#
# COMPACT_ATOMS: atom_id res chain seq x y z
N LYS A 1 10.20 -19.22 -1.17
CA LYS A 1 9.50 -20.17 -2.09
C LYS A 1 9.24 -19.44 -3.40
N THR A 2 9.33 -20.11 -4.54
CA THR A 2 8.98 -19.49 -5.84
C THR A 2 7.51 -19.76 -6.12
N VAL A 3 6.76 -18.72 -6.47
CA VAL A 3 5.37 -18.83 -6.92
C VAL A 3 5.22 -18.11 -8.25
N ASP A 4 4.26 -18.53 -9.04
CA ASP A 4 3.96 -17.89 -10.31
C ASP A 4 2.82 -16.89 -10.14
N LEU A 5 3.00 -15.68 -10.68
CA LEU A 5 1.97 -14.66 -10.80
C LEU A 5 1.49 -14.55 -12.25
N ILE A 6 0.22 -14.21 -12.46
CA ILE A 6 -0.31 -13.75 -13.74
C ILE A 6 -0.72 -12.29 -13.59
N ILE A 7 -0.06 -11.39 -14.33
CA ILE A 7 -0.40 -9.97 -14.40
C ILE A 7 -0.57 -9.61 -15.87
N ASN A 8 -1.72 -9.06 -16.25
CA ASN A 8 -2.05 -8.73 -17.65
C ASN A 8 -1.80 -9.90 -18.63
N ASN A 9 -2.19 -11.11 -18.22
CA ASN A 9 -1.97 -12.36 -18.95
C ASN A 9 -0.49 -12.77 -19.14
N LYS A 10 0.45 -12.10 -18.49
CA LYS A 10 1.87 -12.48 -18.45
C LYS A 10 2.15 -13.28 -17.20
N LYS A 11 2.76 -14.45 -17.37
CA LYS A 11 3.20 -15.30 -16.26
C LYS A 11 4.59 -14.86 -15.79
N ILE A 12 4.73 -14.53 -14.51
CA ILE A 12 5.94 -13.98 -13.91
C ILE A 12 6.30 -14.84 -12.68
N PRO A 13 7.44 -15.54 -12.66
CA PRO A 13 7.90 -16.26 -11.48
C PRO A 13 8.48 -15.26 -10.47
N VAL A 14 7.99 -15.30 -9.23
CA VAL A 14 8.43 -14.43 -8.14
C VAL A 14 8.92 -15.25 -6.95
N LYS A 15 9.93 -14.73 -6.26
CA LYS A 15 10.47 -15.36 -5.05
C LYS A 15 9.90 -14.67 -3.81
N MET A 16 9.00 -15.34 -3.12
CA MET A 16 8.48 -14.89 -1.84
C MET A 16 9.47 -15.25 -0.72
N ARG A 17 9.80 -14.25 0.11
CA ARG A 17 10.60 -14.44 1.33
C ARG A 17 9.80 -15.11 2.43
N GLU A 18 8.57 -14.66 2.61
CA GLU A 18 7.61 -15.16 3.60
C GLU A 18 6.32 -15.56 2.88
N LEU A 19 5.63 -16.59 3.35
CA LEU A 19 4.39 -17.09 2.74
C LEU A 19 3.17 -16.36 3.31
N THR A 20 3.19 -15.04 3.20
CA THR A 20 2.13 -14.16 3.69
C THR A 20 1.42 -13.48 2.52
N PHE A 21 0.16 -13.12 2.75
CA PHE A 21 -0.60 -12.28 1.82
C PHE A 21 0.12 -10.96 1.57
N VAL A 22 0.80 -10.46 2.59
CA VAL A 22 1.60 -9.25 2.54
C VAL A 22 2.73 -9.33 1.52
N GLU A 23 3.55 -10.37 1.62
CA GLU A 23 4.64 -10.58 0.68
C GLU A 23 4.09 -10.83 -0.74
N LEU A 24 2.97 -11.55 -0.86
CA LEU A 24 2.32 -11.79 -2.16
C LEU A 24 1.92 -10.47 -2.83
N LEU A 25 1.23 -9.59 -2.12
CA LEU A 25 0.88 -8.27 -2.61
C LEU A 25 2.13 -7.47 -3.00
N ARG A 26 3.19 -7.50 -2.19
CA ARG A 26 4.44 -6.80 -2.53
C ARG A 26 4.99 -7.26 -3.87
N GLN A 27 5.05 -8.59 -4.09
CA GLN A 27 5.52 -9.14 -5.35
C GLN A 27 4.62 -8.76 -6.52
N CYS A 28 3.29 -8.69 -6.34
CA CYS A 28 2.38 -8.20 -7.37
C CYS A 28 2.69 -6.75 -7.77
N TYR A 29 2.84 -5.85 -6.79
CA TYR A 29 3.16 -4.44 -7.06
C TYR A 29 4.55 -4.25 -7.70
N ASP A 30 5.54 -5.01 -7.25
CA ASP A 30 6.91 -4.96 -7.82
C ASP A 30 6.95 -5.43 -9.29
N CYS A 31 5.95 -6.18 -9.75
CA CYS A 31 5.83 -6.67 -11.12
C CYS A 31 4.95 -5.80 -12.04
N LEU A 32 4.37 -4.70 -11.54
CA LEU A 32 3.55 -3.80 -12.35
C LEU A 32 4.40 -2.98 -13.32
N GLU A 33 3.90 -2.79 -14.54
CA GLU A 33 4.49 -1.88 -15.51
C GLU A 33 3.97 -0.45 -15.31
N ASN A 34 4.66 0.56 -15.85
CA ASN A 34 4.23 1.96 -15.72
C ASN A 34 2.78 2.19 -16.20
N SER A 35 2.36 1.47 -17.25
CA SER A 35 0.98 1.50 -17.78
C SER A 35 -0.06 0.98 -16.79
N ASP A 36 0.31 0.12 -15.85
CA ASP A 36 -0.60 -0.46 -14.86
C ASP A 36 -0.99 0.53 -13.77
N PHE A 37 -0.14 1.51 -13.48
CA PHE A 37 -0.44 2.55 -12.50
C PHE A 37 -1.59 3.46 -12.93
N GLU A 38 -1.90 3.52 -14.23
CA GLU A 38 -3.12 4.19 -14.71
C GLU A 38 -4.39 3.45 -14.27
N ASN A 39 -4.34 2.12 -14.13
CA ASN A 39 -5.47 1.35 -13.60
C ASN A 39 -5.73 1.70 -12.13
N LEU A 40 -4.70 1.95 -11.32
CA LEU A 40 -4.86 2.28 -9.89
C LEU A 40 -5.64 3.57 -9.63
N LYS A 41 -5.75 4.47 -10.63
CA LYS A 41 -6.56 5.69 -10.51
C LYS A 41 -8.06 5.42 -10.48
N THR A 42 -8.49 4.33 -11.10
CA THR A 42 -9.92 4.04 -11.36
C THR A 42 -10.35 2.62 -10.98
N LYS A 43 -9.39 1.76 -10.64
CA LYS A 43 -9.57 0.33 -10.36
C LYS A 43 -8.75 -0.06 -9.14
N LYS A 44 -9.24 -1.07 -8.43
CA LYS A 44 -8.57 -1.73 -7.31
C LYS A 44 -7.84 -2.97 -7.83
N LEU A 45 -6.64 -3.20 -7.29
CA LEU A 45 -5.89 -4.44 -7.50
C LEU A 45 -6.42 -5.52 -6.55
N GLU A 46 -6.81 -6.67 -7.09
CA GLU A 46 -7.19 -7.85 -6.32
C GLU A 46 -6.39 -9.06 -6.78
N VAL A 47 -6.09 -9.96 -5.85
CA VAL A 47 -5.37 -11.20 -6.14
C VAL A 47 -6.33 -12.37 -6.00
N VAL A 48 -6.36 -13.23 -7.00
CA VAL A 48 -7.20 -14.43 -7.03
C VAL A 48 -6.37 -15.69 -7.26
N ARG A 49 -6.92 -16.84 -6.88
CA ARG A 49 -6.32 -18.18 -7.05
C ARG A 49 -7.30 -19.16 -7.71
N GLY A 50 -6.75 -20.24 -8.25
CA GLY A 50 -7.52 -21.35 -8.82
C GLY A 50 -8.36 -20.97 -10.06
N ALA A 51 -8.95 -21.99 -10.70
CA ALA A 51 -9.77 -21.80 -11.90
C ALA A 51 -11.03 -20.95 -11.64
N ASN A 52 -11.56 -21.02 -10.42
CA ASN A 52 -12.75 -20.29 -10.00
C ASN A 52 -12.49 -18.83 -9.60
N LYS A 53 -11.23 -18.37 -9.69
CA LYS A 53 -10.83 -17.00 -9.32
C LYS A 53 -11.27 -16.62 -7.91
N GLN A 54 -11.01 -17.49 -6.94
CA GLN A 54 -11.29 -17.19 -5.54
C GLN A 54 -10.37 -16.08 -5.04
N ALA A 55 -10.90 -15.09 -4.33
CA ALA A 55 -10.11 -14.01 -3.76
C ALA A 55 -9.12 -14.53 -2.70
N VAL A 56 -7.92 -13.96 -2.68
CA VAL A 56 -6.88 -14.19 -1.68
C VAL A 56 -6.78 -12.93 -0.85
N GLU A 57 -7.08 -13.01 0.44
CA GLU A 57 -7.14 -11.85 1.33
C GLU A 57 -6.34 -12.03 2.64
N THR A 58 -5.92 -13.26 2.94
CA THR A 58 -5.26 -13.62 4.19
C THR A 58 -4.05 -14.53 3.98
N ASP A 59 -3.19 -14.64 4.99
CA ASP A 59 -2.06 -15.57 4.99
C ASP A 59 -2.53 -17.02 4.87
N ALA A 60 -3.67 -17.36 5.49
CA ALA A 60 -4.28 -18.68 5.37
C ALA A 60 -4.66 -18.99 3.91
N ASP A 61 -5.16 -18.00 3.17
CA ASP A 61 -5.47 -18.18 1.75
C ASP A 61 -4.20 -18.43 0.92
N VAL A 62 -3.10 -17.75 1.23
CA VAL A 62 -1.83 -18.00 0.54
C VAL A 62 -1.34 -19.42 0.79
N LEU A 63 -1.37 -19.87 2.04
CA LEU A 63 -0.93 -21.21 2.41
C LEU A 63 -1.82 -22.29 1.79
N GLN A 64 -3.15 -22.14 1.89
CA GLN A 64 -4.10 -23.07 1.32
C GLN A 64 -3.94 -23.18 -0.20
N ALA A 65 -3.73 -22.07 -0.92
CA ALA A 65 -3.50 -22.11 -2.37
C ALA A 65 -2.28 -22.96 -2.75
N LEU A 66 -1.23 -22.91 -1.92
CA LEU A 66 0.00 -23.68 -2.13
C LEU A 66 -0.18 -25.16 -1.81
N GLU A 67 -0.96 -25.50 -0.78
CA GLU A 67 -1.27 -26.88 -0.40
C GLU A 67 -2.19 -27.55 -1.42
N GLN A 68 -3.18 -26.81 -1.93
CA GLN A 68 -4.16 -27.29 -2.92
C GLN A 68 -3.65 -27.19 -4.37
N ASN A 69 -2.43 -26.70 -4.57
CA ASN A 69 -1.81 -26.49 -5.88
C ASN A 69 -2.65 -25.61 -6.83
N GLU A 70 -3.35 -24.61 -6.27
CA GLU A 70 -4.21 -23.64 -6.97
C GLU A 70 -3.42 -22.45 -7.52
N LEU A 71 -2.23 -22.71 -8.04
CA LEU A 71 -1.36 -21.74 -8.69
C LEU A 71 -1.60 -21.70 -10.20
N PRO A 72 -1.23 -20.61 -10.90
CA PRO A 72 -0.65 -19.36 -10.39
C PRO A 72 -1.64 -18.42 -9.70
N PHE A 73 -1.14 -17.50 -8.88
CA PHE A 73 -1.95 -16.38 -8.42
C PHE A 73 -2.16 -15.40 -9.57
N GLN A 74 -3.36 -14.84 -9.71
CA GLN A 74 -3.69 -13.91 -10.78
C GLN A 74 -4.07 -12.55 -10.20
N VAL A 75 -3.50 -11.49 -10.77
CA VAL A 75 -3.93 -10.11 -10.50
C VAL A 75 -5.10 -9.77 -11.41
N ILE A 76 -6.18 -9.28 -10.81
CA ILE A 76 -7.34 -8.75 -11.52
C ILE A 76 -7.58 -7.29 -11.10
N TRP A 77 -8.16 -6.53 -12.03
CA TRP A 77 -8.50 -5.12 -11.83
C TRP A 77 -10.01 -4.98 -11.71
N THR A 78 -10.49 -4.63 -10.52
CA THR A 78 -11.92 -4.37 -10.31
C THR A 78 -12.19 -2.86 -10.36
N PRO A 79 -13.17 -2.38 -11.13
CA PRO A 79 -13.51 -0.97 -11.16
C PRO A 79 -13.84 -0.48 -9.74
N ILE A 80 -13.20 0.62 -9.32
CA ILE A 80 -13.64 1.34 -8.13
C ILE A 80 -14.95 1.98 -8.55
N GLN A 81 -16.06 1.40 -8.12
CA GLN A 81 -17.38 1.97 -8.41
C GLN A 81 -17.35 3.42 -7.90
N PRO A 82 -17.46 4.43 -8.78
CA PRO A 82 -17.58 5.79 -8.32
C PRO A 82 -18.87 5.80 -7.52
N ILE A 83 -18.77 6.13 -6.24
CA ILE A 83 -19.97 6.35 -5.45
C ILE A 83 -20.65 7.56 -6.11
N LEU A 84 -21.62 7.25 -6.97
CA LEU A 84 -22.50 8.18 -7.65
C LEU A 84 -23.29 8.92 -6.59
N THR A 85 -22.69 9.98 -6.07
CA THR A 85 -23.27 11.08 -5.33
C THR A 85 -22.10 11.96 -4.95
N ARG A 86 -21.88 13.04 -5.71
CA ARG A 86 -21.07 14.19 -5.26
C ARG A 86 -21.84 14.89 -4.13
N LYS A 87 -22.05 14.17 -3.02
CA LYS A 87 -22.39 14.74 -1.73
C LYS A 87 -21.04 15.01 -1.10
N ASN A 88 -20.74 16.27 -0.78
CA ASN A 88 -19.51 16.58 -0.06
C ASN A 88 -19.47 15.70 1.19
N ARG A 89 -18.58 14.71 1.20
CA ARG A 89 -18.41 13.81 2.33
C ARG A 89 -17.44 14.50 3.27
N THR A 90 -17.96 15.03 4.37
CA THR A 90 -17.12 15.48 5.47
C THR A 90 -16.49 14.25 6.10
N ILE A 91 -15.18 14.10 5.95
CA ILE A 91 -14.41 13.08 6.67
C ILE A 91 -14.25 13.60 8.09
N LYS A 92 -14.95 12.97 9.05
CA LYS A 92 -14.94 13.38 10.46
C LYS A 92 -13.73 12.81 11.20
N ASN A 93 -13.28 11.61 10.83
CA ASN A 93 -12.20 10.87 11.49
C ASN A 93 -11.16 10.49 10.44
N ALA A 94 -10.43 11.47 9.90
CA ALA A 94 -9.38 11.19 8.92
C ALA A 94 -8.09 10.77 9.64
N LEU A 95 -7.40 9.77 9.11
CA LEU A 95 -5.97 9.59 9.36
C LEU A 95 -5.19 10.29 8.26
N VAL A 96 -4.26 11.14 8.65
CA VAL A 96 -3.30 11.79 7.76
C VAL A 96 -1.94 11.12 7.94
N ALA A 97 -1.43 10.56 6.85
CA ALA A 97 -0.10 9.97 6.80
C ALA A 97 0.85 10.85 5.98
N MET A 98 1.86 11.43 6.63
CA MET A 98 2.86 12.30 6.00
C MET A 98 4.20 11.58 5.84
N ILE A 99 4.82 11.70 4.66
CA ILE A 99 6.22 11.31 4.45
C ILE A 99 7.08 12.58 4.45
N GLY A 100 7.83 12.81 5.52
CA GLY A 100 8.89 13.81 5.56
C GLY A 100 10.16 13.24 4.93
N ILE A 101 10.62 13.84 3.83
CA ILE A 101 11.92 13.53 3.22
C ILE A 101 12.79 14.78 3.33
N GLY A 102 13.80 14.71 4.20
CA GLY A 102 14.69 15.83 4.48
C GLY A 102 16.18 15.51 4.30
N GLU A 103 16.52 14.23 4.17
CA GLU A 103 17.91 13.78 4.03
C GLU A 103 18.08 12.87 2.80
N TYR A 104 19.00 13.24 1.92
CA TYR A 104 19.34 12.50 0.71
C TYR A 104 20.72 11.84 0.82
N GLU A 105 20.89 10.67 0.22
CA GLU A 105 22.18 9.97 0.19
C GLU A 105 23.24 10.76 -0.59
N ASP A 106 22.85 11.36 -1.72
CA ASP A 106 23.69 12.26 -2.51
C ASP A 106 23.34 13.72 -2.20
N ASN A 107 23.85 14.22 -1.08
CA ASN A 107 23.64 15.60 -0.63
C ASN A 107 24.33 16.64 -1.54
N LYS A 108 25.17 16.21 -2.48
CA LYS A 108 25.79 17.12 -3.47
C LYS A 108 24.84 17.37 -4.63
N MET A 109 24.14 16.34 -5.09
CA MET A 109 23.13 16.45 -6.15
C MET A 109 21.81 17.00 -5.60
N TRP A 110 21.41 16.58 -4.40
CA TRP A 110 20.15 16.96 -3.76
C TRP A 110 20.41 17.44 -2.33
N PRO A 111 20.51 18.77 -2.11
CA PRO A 111 20.78 19.29 -0.79
C PRO A 111 19.67 18.90 0.19
N ASN A 112 20.07 18.53 1.40
CA ASN A 112 19.16 18.21 2.49
C ASN A 112 18.24 19.40 2.78
N LEU A 113 16.98 19.08 3.11
CA LEU A 113 15.95 20.05 3.41
C LEU A 113 15.78 20.16 4.92
N GLU A 114 16.55 21.05 5.54
CA GLU A 114 16.50 21.28 6.99
C GLU A 114 15.14 21.82 7.46
N SER A 115 14.38 22.49 6.57
CA SER A 115 13.01 22.95 6.85
C SER A 115 12.08 21.79 7.21
N VAL A 116 12.28 20.62 6.60
CA VAL A 116 11.45 19.43 6.85
C VAL A 116 11.63 18.94 8.28
N LYS A 117 12.86 19.02 8.81
CA LYS A 117 13.21 18.66 10.20
C LYS A 117 12.66 19.66 11.21
N THR A 118 12.78 20.94 10.88
CA THR A 118 12.65 22.01 11.87
C THR A 118 11.26 22.61 11.93
N GLN A 119 10.57 22.68 10.78
CA GLN A 119 9.35 23.49 10.66
C GLN A 119 8.20 22.74 9.98
N ASP A 120 8.42 22.10 8.82
CA ASP A 120 7.31 21.63 7.99
C ASP A 120 6.48 20.54 8.70
N ILE A 121 7.15 19.53 9.27
CA ILE A 121 6.46 18.46 10.01
C ILE A 121 5.71 19.01 11.23
N ALA A 122 6.30 19.97 11.94
CA ALA A 122 5.66 20.57 13.12
C ALA A 122 4.42 21.37 12.73
N ASN A 123 4.49 22.14 11.63
CA ASN A 123 3.39 22.92 11.10
C ASN A 123 2.23 22.00 10.66
N PHE A 124 2.52 20.99 9.83
CA PHE A 124 1.49 20.06 9.36
C PHE A 124 0.88 19.25 10.50
N ARG A 125 1.70 18.77 11.44
CA ARG A 125 1.19 18.10 12.64
C ARG A 125 0.25 19.02 13.43
N SER A 126 0.63 20.27 13.65
CA SER A 126 -0.22 21.24 14.35
C SER A 126 -1.56 21.46 13.62
N LEU A 127 -1.50 21.66 12.31
CA LEU A 127 -2.69 21.83 11.47
C LEU A 127 -3.62 20.61 11.55
N PHE A 128 -3.09 19.41 11.35
CA PHE A 128 -3.92 18.21 11.27
C PHE A 128 -4.38 17.70 12.65
N GLU A 129 -3.52 17.64 13.66
CA GLU A 129 -3.88 17.13 14.99
C GLU A 129 -4.66 18.17 15.82
N LYS A 130 -4.26 19.45 15.80
CA LYS A 130 -4.84 20.45 16.72
C LYS A 130 -6.01 21.19 16.11
N GLU A 131 -5.85 21.68 14.89
CA GLU A 131 -6.89 22.50 14.24
C GLU A 131 -7.98 21.61 13.64
N LEU A 132 -7.59 20.61 12.86
CA LEU A 132 -8.51 19.73 12.15
C LEU A 132 -8.94 18.50 12.97
N LYS A 133 -8.26 18.22 14.09
CA LYS A 133 -8.56 17.09 15.00
C LYS A 133 -8.56 15.73 14.29
N TYR A 134 -7.63 15.55 13.36
CA TYR A 134 -7.38 14.30 12.66
C TYR A 134 -6.25 13.53 13.33
N ASP A 135 -6.29 12.21 13.21
CA ASP A 135 -5.15 11.40 13.57
C ASP A 135 -4.02 11.68 12.57
N PHE A 136 -2.79 11.87 13.06
CA PHE A 136 -1.65 12.19 12.22
C PHE A 136 -0.50 11.24 12.51
N VAL A 137 0.09 10.71 11.45
CA VAL A 137 1.28 9.86 11.53
C VAL A 137 2.30 10.32 10.51
N CYS A 138 3.56 10.32 10.93
CA CYS A 138 4.69 10.69 10.08
C CYS A 138 5.80 9.65 10.27
N ASN A 139 6.59 9.40 9.23
CA ASN A 139 7.79 8.58 9.34
C ASN A 139 8.78 9.16 10.36
N GLU A 140 9.41 8.29 11.15
CA GLU A 140 10.40 8.69 12.16
C GLU A 140 11.72 9.17 11.55
N LYS A 141 12.12 8.54 10.43
CA LYS A 141 13.40 8.83 9.76
C LYS A 141 13.16 9.61 8.48
N LEU A 142 13.75 10.80 8.38
CA LEU A 142 13.64 11.69 7.22
C LEU A 142 14.60 11.34 6.09
N LYS A 143 15.49 10.38 6.35
CA LYS A 143 16.37 9.79 5.36
C LYS A 143 15.66 8.65 4.64
N MET A 144 15.44 8.82 3.34
CA MET A 144 14.90 7.76 2.51
C MET A 144 16.03 6.90 1.97
N GLN A 145 16.15 5.66 2.44
CA GLN A 145 17.06 4.70 1.83
C GLN A 145 16.45 4.21 0.51
N LYS A 146 17.25 4.08 -0.55
CA LYS A 146 16.78 3.61 -1.88
C LYS A 146 16.04 2.26 -1.85
N LYS A 147 16.31 1.44 -0.81
CA LYS A 147 15.64 0.15 -0.55
C LYS A 147 14.36 0.25 0.29
N MET A 148 14.13 1.35 0.99
CA MET A 148 12.89 1.63 1.70
C MET A 148 11.94 2.30 0.68
N SER A 149 11.35 1.47 -0.18
CA SER A 149 10.41 1.93 -1.19
C SER A 149 9.28 2.72 -0.53
N ILE A 150 8.86 3.84 -1.12
CA ILE A 150 7.60 4.53 -0.77
C ILE A 150 6.48 3.49 -0.66
N ASN A 151 6.52 2.45 -1.50
CA ASN A 151 5.58 1.33 -1.48
C ASN A 151 5.62 0.59 -0.14
N PHE A 152 6.76 0.36 0.49
CA PHE A 152 6.84 -0.33 1.78
C PHE A 152 6.19 0.49 2.91
N TRP A 153 6.42 1.80 2.92
CA TRP A 153 5.84 2.68 3.94
C TRP A 153 4.32 2.89 3.70
N MET A 154 3.91 3.12 2.46
CA MET A 154 2.50 3.19 2.06
C MET A 154 1.77 1.87 2.33
N PHE A 155 2.43 0.74 2.11
CA PHE A 155 1.90 -0.59 2.38
C PHE A 155 1.77 -0.88 3.89
N TRP A 156 2.77 -0.52 4.70
CA TRP A 156 2.68 -0.63 6.16
C TRP A 156 1.56 0.24 6.74
N LEU A 157 1.41 1.46 6.22
CA LEU A 157 0.29 2.34 6.57
C LEU A 157 -1.07 1.81 6.14
N TRP A 158 -1.15 1.27 4.92
CA TRP A 158 -2.37 0.66 4.42
C TRP A 158 -2.77 -0.53 5.29
N ILE A 159 -1.84 -1.41 5.67
CA ILE A 159 -2.10 -2.52 6.61
C ILE A 159 -2.55 -2.02 7.97
N LYS A 160 -1.85 -1.05 8.56
CA LYS A 160 -2.24 -0.51 9.86
C LYS A 160 -3.67 0.04 9.85
N ASN A 161 -4.05 0.75 8.78
CA ASN A 161 -5.40 1.30 8.62
C ASN A 161 -6.46 0.24 8.33
N LEU A 162 -6.13 -0.80 7.55
CA LEU A 162 -7.05 -1.90 7.27
C LEU A 162 -7.38 -2.69 8.55
N ILE A 163 -6.41 -2.81 9.47
CA ILE A 163 -6.57 -3.47 10.77
C ILE A 163 -7.40 -2.61 11.73
N THR A 164 -7.14 -1.29 11.83
CA THR A 164 -7.97 -0.41 12.67
C THR A 164 -9.41 -0.32 12.18
N MET A 165 -9.65 -0.24 10.86
CA MET A 165 -11.00 -0.23 10.31
C MET A 165 -11.78 -1.54 10.55
N LYS A 166 -11.10 -2.69 10.71
CA LYS A 166 -11.77 -3.96 11.04
C LYS A 166 -12.15 -4.06 12.53
N ASN A 167 -11.42 -3.39 13.42
CA ASN A 167 -11.69 -3.42 14.86
C ASN A 167 -12.83 -2.47 15.28
N ASP A 168 -13.11 -1.44 14.48
CA ASP A 168 -14.24 -0.52 14.71
C ASP A 168 -15.59 -1.07 14.23
N THR A 169 -15.62 -2.21 13.52
CA THR A 169 -16.86 -2.84 13.03
C THR A 169 -17.43 -3.89 13.99
N THR A 170 -16.82 -4.10 15.16
CA THR A 170 -17.41 -4.88 16.25
C THR A 170 -18.05 -3.94 17.28
N LEU A 171 -19.29 -3.56 17.00
CA LEU A 171 -20.26 -3.02 17.95
C LEU A 171 -21.60 -3.75 17.74
#